data_AF-A0A2E8UK50-F1
#
_entry.id   AF-A0A2E8UK50-F1
#
_cell.length_a   1.000
_cell.length_b   1.000
_cell.length_c   1.000
_cell.angle_alpha   90.00
_cell.angle_beta   90.00
_cell.angle_gamma   90.00
#
_symmetry.space_group_name_H-M   'P 1'
#
loop_
_entity.id
_entity.type
_entity.pdbx_description
1 polymer ?
#
loop_
_entity_poly.entity_id
_entity_poly.type
_entity_poly.pdbx_seq_one_letter_code
_entity_poly.pdbx_strand_id
1 'polypeptide(L)'
;MEIHVRIGSQNYGPFDLQQVKDMQATGQLREDDPAWCTGMEDWTTLERVLARCDPAPAPPAAKQAPKQSLSEPESQKPAEPTHETCAKCGTALPVGETWCHRCGHQSGARASGGRHQRHLEGFREEMQRKDMLTRVGGALLAAGLLPALVGSAANPDLTFPNFQLAGLSGAQAFLLLSPSIAGLLLLLAGIFVPAPLRAMVAVVLAGFVIFPIATVRGAGLPGSLDFLNNIGVLTAAGIPPPWLMMALGWTCLLGGSRWRSFVPGSLAAYIVTAAGGVLLVLGWVVPGGQGGGLFASVFELFNNRIVMAVSLSLVMLCHAGAVGFCVLSTGGKATMSIVNMNRYAMYLLVASVILPAVVFVVMAVGETLQGGGPRLNMAMSVIRQMLTEVKMGLWLGGAALLAPFALADMCAWRAAEDKPTRRPNPAGLPTVEN
;
A
#
# COMPACT_ATOMS: atom_id res chain seq x y z
N MET A 1 -4.76 16.55 40.36
CA MET A 1 -5.63 15.52 39.76
C MET A 1 -4.93 14.99 38.54
N GLU A 2 -4.89 13.67 38.37
CA GLU A 2 -4.24 13.01 37.23
C GLU A 2 -5.28 12.70 36.15
N ILE A 3 -5.04 13.17 34.93
CA ILE A 3 -5.93 12.98 33.77
C ILE A 3 -5.22 12.06 32.77
N HIS A 4 -5.93 11.01 32.34
CA HIS A 4 -5.52 10.14 31.24
C HIS A 4 -6.37 10.44 30.02
N VAL A 5 -5.75 10.48 28.85
CA VAL A 5 -6.42 10.78 27.58
C VAL A 5 -6.13 9.68 26.56
N ARG A 6 -7.12 9.29 25.77
CA ARG A 6 -6.99 8.27 24.74
C ARG A 6 -6.97 8.93 23.36
N ILE A 7 -5.84 8.81 22.66
CA ILE A 7 -5.68 9.30 21.30
C ILE A 7 -5.55 8.08 20.39
N GLY A 8 -6.56 7.84 19.55
CA GLY A 8 -6.66 6.61 18.76
C GLY A 8 -6.87 5.37 19.64
N SER A 9 -5.93 4.42 19.60
CA SER A 9 -6.00 3.16 20.36
C SER A 9 -5.05 3.10 21.57
N GLN A 10 -4.34 4.20 21.89
CA GLN A 10 -3.37 4.25 22.99
C GLN A 10 -3.82 5.24 24.07
N ASN A 11 -3.56 4.89 25.33
CA ASN A 11 -3.80 5.75 26.48
C ASN A 11 -2.50 6.50 26.82
N TYR A 12 -2.60 7.81 26.98
CA TYR A 12 -1.50 8.70 27.36
C TYR A 12 -1.79 9.34 28.72
N GLY A 13 -0.73 9.68 29.46
CA GLY A 13 -0.80 10.29 30.79
C GLY A 13 -0.06 9.47 31.86
N PRO A 14 -0.15 9.86 33.14
CA PRO A 14 -1.03 10.92 33.66
C PRO A 14 -0.53 12.33 33.31
N PHE A 15 -1.45 13.22 32.94
CA PHE A 15 -1.22 14.65 32.75
C PHE A 15 -1.89 15.45 33.87
N ASP A 16 -1.36 16.64 34.16
CA ASP A 16 -2.05 17.61 35.01
C ASP A 16 -3.07 18.45 34.21
N LEU A 17 -3.94 19.17 34.92
CA LEU A 17 -5.01 19.96 34.30
C LEU A 17 -4.47 21.10 33.40
N GLN A 18 -3.31 21.68 33.74
CA GLN A 18 -2.73 22.78 32.98
C GLN A 18 -2.13 22.26 31.67
N GLN A 19 -1.41 21.14 31.71
CA GLN A 19 -0.87 20.44 30.55
C GLN A 19 -1.99 20.05 29.57
N VAL A 20 -3.11 19.54 30.07
CA VAL A 20 -4.26 19.18 29.23
C VAL A 20 -4.89 20.41 28.57
N LYS A 21 -5.01 21.54 29.29
CA LYS A 21 -5.48 22.82 28.71
C LYS A 21 -4.51 23.36 27.66
N ASP A 22 -3.20 23.25 27.88
CA ASP A 22 -2.18 23.65 26.91
C ASP A 22 -2.20 22.72 25.67
N MET A 23 -2.43 21.42 25.86
CA MET A 23 -2.60 20.46 24.76
C MET A 23 -3.90 20.69 23.96
N GLN A 24 -4.98 21.15 24.60
CA GLN A 24 -6.18 21.62 23.90
C GLN A 24 -5.91 22.91 23.11
N ALA A 25 -5.22 23.89 23.72
CA ALA A 25 -4.90 25.16 23.07
C ALA A 25 -3.98 25.00 21.86
N THR A 26 -3.10 23.99 21.88
CA THR A 26 -2.21 23.64 20.75
C THR A 26 -2.87 22.72 19.72
N GLY A 27 -4.12 22.31 19.93
CA GLY A 27 -4.89 21.44 19.03
C GLY A 27 -4.42 19.98 19.03
N GLN A 28 -3.65 19.56 20.02
CA GLN A 28 -3.22 18.15 20.18
C GLN A 28 -4.35 17.29 20.77
N LEU A 29 -5.24 17.89 21.56
CA LEU A 29 -6.41 17.25 22.14
C LEU A 29 -7.69 17.99 21.72
N ARG A 30 -8.74 17.23 21.43
CA ARG A 30 -10.08 17.73 21.13
C ARG A 30 -10.99 17.58 22.34
N GLU A 31 -12.06 18.38 22.40
CA GLU A 31 -13.04 18.36 23.50
C GLU A 31 -13.78 17.03 23.61
N ASP A 32 -13.98 16.35 22.47
CA ASP A 32 -14.65 15.06 22.33
C ASP A 32 -13.72 13.85 22.55
N ASP A 33 -12.42 14.07 22.74
CA ASP A 33 -11.47 12.97 22.96
C ASP A 33 -11.80 12.23 24.27
N PRO A 34 -11.73 10.88 24.29
CA PRO A 34 -11.99 10.11 25.49
C PRO A 34 -10.92 10.38 26.56
N ALA A 35 -11.34 10.86 27.72
CA ALA A 35 -10.51 11.11 28.87
C ALA A 35 -11.11 10.50 30.14
N TRP A 36 -10.24 10.27 31.12
CA TRP A 36 -10.62 9.75 32.43
C TRP A 36 -9.75 10.40 33.49
N CYS A 37 -10.33 10.71 34.66
CA CYS A 37 -9.60 11.17 35.83
C CYS A 37 -9.95 10.33 37.05
N THR A 38 -9.05 10.33 38.04
CA THR A 38 -9.21 9.56 39.28
C THR A 38 -10.53 9.91 39.98
N GLY A 39 -11.40 8.91 40.18
CA GLY A 39 -12.73 9.08 40.78
C GLY A 39 -13.90 9.07 39.79
N MET A 40 -13.64 8.74 38.51
CA MET A 40 -14.68 8.43 37.52
C MET A 40 -14.84 6.92 37.34
N GLU A 41 -16.08 6.46 37.18
CA GLU A 41 -16.39 5.04 36.95
C GLU A 41 -16.01 4.60 35.52
N ASP A 42 -16.20 5.47 34.53
CA ASP A 42 -15.94 5.19 33.12
C ASP A 42 -15.25 6.36 32.38
N TRP A 43 -14.64 6.04 31.23
CA TRP A 43 -14.10 7.03 30.30
C TRP A 43 -15.22 7.91 29.72
N THR A 44 -15.01 9.21 29.66
CA THR A 44 -15.96 10.19 29.12
C THR A 44 -15.25 11.18 28.18
N THR A 45 -15.93 12.18 27.65
CA THR A 45 -15.30 13.26 26.88
C THR A 45 -14.41 14.15 27.74
N LEU A 46 -13.33 14.65 27.16
CA LEU A 46 -12.37 15.54 27.82
C LEU A 46 -13.03 16.79 28.41
N GLU A 47 -14.02 17.36 27.73
CA GLU A 47 -14.81 18.48 28.23
C GLU A 47 -15.48 18.17 29.59
N ARG A 48 -16.11 17.00 29.73
CA ARG A 48 -16.76 16.60 31.01
C ARG A 48 -15.75 16.35 32.11
N VAL A 49 -14.57 15.82 31.78
CA VAL A 49 -13.49 15.64 32.75
C VAL A 49 -13.04 17.01 33.28
N LEU A 50 -12.80 17.97 32.38
CA LEU A 50 -12.35 19.32 32.75
C LEU A 50 -13.42 20.09 33.55
N ALA A 51 -14.69 20.00 33.17
CA ALA A 51 -15.80 20.64 33.89
C ALA A 51 -15.96 20.13 35.34
N ARG A 52 -15.55 18.88 35.61
CA ARG A 52 -15.56 18.30 36.96
C ARG A 52 -14.31 18.65 37.75
N CYS A 53 -13.16 18.77 37.07
CA CYS A 53 -11.89 19.09 37.69
C CYS A 53 -11.70 20.59 37.99
N ASP A 54 -12.46 21.47 37.34
CA ASP A 54 -12.43 22.92 37.53
C ASP A 54 -13.86 23.48 37.70
N PRO A 55 -14.46 23.38 38.90
CA PRO A 55 -15.80 23.92 39.15
C PRO A 55 -15.74 25.45 39.20
N ALA A 56 -16.00 26.12 38.08
CA ALA A 56 -16.23 27.56 38.04
C ALA A 56 -17.55 27.92 38.79
N PRO A 57 -17.69 29.13 39.37
CA PRO A 57 -18.79 29.48 40.27
C PRO A 57 -20.16 29.49 39.57
N ALA A 58 -21.18 29.00 40.26
CA ALA A 58 -22.54 28.85 39.75
C ALA A 58 -23.19 30.19 39.30
N PRO A 59 -23.97 30.19 38.19
CA PRO A 59 -24.86 31.31 37.86
C PRO A 59 -26.01 31.45 38.88
N PRO A 60 -26.51 32.68 39.15
CA PRO A 60 -27.60 32.89 40.09
C PRO A 60 -28.93 32.28 39.62
N ALA A 61 -29.64 31.67 40.57
CA ALA A 61 -30.88 30.95 40.39
C ALA A 61 -32.04 31.81 39.85
N ALA A 62 -32.63 31.39 38.73
CA ALA A 62 -33.93 31.89 38.28
C ALA A 62 -35.05 31.08 38.97
N LYS A 63 -35.91 31.79 39.70
CA LYS A 63 -37.10 31.26 40.39
C LYS A 63 -38.06 30.59 39.40
N GLN A 64 -38.61 29.44 39.79
CA GLN A 64 -39.69 28.76 39.08
C GLN A 64 -41.07 29.22 39.53
N ALA A 65 -42.01 29.22 38.57
CA ALA A 65 -43.46 28.90 38.61
C ALA A 65 -44.36 29.97 37.96
N PRO A 66 -45.57 29.64 37.42
CA PRO A 66 -46.02 28.42 36.75
C PRO A 66 -46.87 28.65 35.44
N LYS A 67 -47.02 27.57 34.66
CA LYS A 67 -47.93 27.27 33.50
C LYS A 67 -48.98 28.31 33.05
N GLN A 68 -49.00 28.64 31.75
CA GLN A 68 -50.23 28.75 30.94
C GLN A 68 -50.01 28.75 29.41
N SER A 69 -51.12 28.52 28.71
CA SER A 69 -51.43 28.11 27.34
C SER A 69 -50.98 28.97 26.14
N LEU A 70 -50.76 28.27 25.01
CA LEU A 70 -51.27 28.54 23.65
C LEU A 70 -51.24 29.98 23.10
N SER A 71 -50.28 30.27 22.20
CA SER A 71 -50.49 30.95 20.90
C SER A 71 -49.17 31.10 20.11
N GLU A 72 -49.28 30.88 18.80
CA GLU A 72 -48.31 31.08 17.70
C GLU A 72 -48.34 32.55 17.22
N PRO A 73 -47.53 33.04 16.26
CA PRO A 73 -46.08 32.90 15.95
C PRO A 73 -45.36 34.27 15.95
N GLU A 74 -44.06 34.37 16.30
CA GLU A 74 -43.23 35.43 15.69
C GLU A 74 -41.71 35.23 15.80
N SER A 75 -41.05 35.43 14.66
CA SER A 75 -39.68 35.94 14.50
C SER A 75 -38.49 35.02 14.83
N GLN A 76 -38.16 34.15 13.87
CA GLN A 76 -36.83 33.55 13.76
C GLN A 76 -35.80 34.64 13.39
N LYS A 77 -34.92 34.95 14.34
CA LYS A 77 -33.61 35.58 14.10
C LYS A 77 -32.69 34.50 13.49
N PRO A 78 -31.98 34.75 12.38
CA PRO A 78 -31.17 33.72 11.73
C PRO A 78 -30.07 33.20 12.66
N ALA A 79 -30.01 31.89 12.84
CA ALA A 79 -28.87 31.22 13.44
C ALA A 79 -27.65 31.46 12.55
N GLU A 80 -26.57 31.93 13.17
CA GLU A 80 -25.26 32.09 12.57
C GLU A 80 -24.79 30.73 12.01
N PRO A 81 -24.33 30.64 10.75
CA PRO A 81 -24.00 29.37 10.14
C PRO A 81 -22.79 28.75 10.85
N THR A 82 -23.00 27.65 11.55
CA THR A 82 -21.95 26.89 12.27
C THR A 82 -21.00 26.12 11.33
N HIS A 83 -21.25 26.16 10.02
CA HIS A 83 -20.45 25.47 9.03
C HIS A 83 -20.26 26.29 7.76
N GLU A 84 -19.02 26.50 7.35
CA GLU A 84 -18.67 26.95 6.00
C GLU A 84 -18.64 25.74 5.06
N THR A 85 -18.82 25.92 3.76
CA THR A 85 -18.69 24.80 2.80
C THR A 85 -17.37 24.91 2.07
N CYS A 86 -16.71 23.77 1.88
CA CYS A 86 -15.46 23.71 1.15
C CYS A 86 -15.68 24.11 -0.31
N ALA A 87 -15.07 25.23 -0.73
CA ALA A 87 -15.18 25.76 -2.10
C ALA A 87 -14.86 24.74 -3.21
N LYS A 88 -14.03 23.73 -2.92
CA LYS A 88 -13.64 22.70 -3.89
C LYS A 88 -14.56 21.47 -3.97
N CYS A 89 -15.22 21.07 -2.89
CA CYS A 89 -15.95 19.79 -2.84
C CYS A 89 -17.29 19.83 -2.10
N GLY A 90 -17.72 21.01 -1.66
CA GLY A 90 -19.01 21.23 -0.99
C GLY A 90 -19.15 20.59 0.39
N THR A 91 -18.08 20.02 0.96
CA THR A 91 -18.12 19.41 2.29
C THR A 91 -18.21 20.48 3.37
N ALA A 92 -19.09 20.30 4.34
CA ALA A 92 -19.18 21.18 5.51
C ALA A 92 -17.86 21.18 6.29
N LEU A 93 -17.35 22.38 6.53
CA LEU A 93 -16.18 22.72 7.32
C LEU A 93 -16.68 23.43 8.59
N PRO A 94 -16.18 23.09 9.77
CA PRO A 94 -16.29 23.95 10.96
C PRO A 94 -15.79 25.36 10.63
N VAL A 95 -16.50 26.39 11.12
CA VAL A 95 -16.08 27.79 10.98
C VAL A 95 -14.69 27.95 11.61
N GLY A 96 -13.74 28.51 10.84
CA GLY A 96 -12.34 28.69 11.26
C GLY A 96 -11.37 27.59 10.83
N GLU A 97 -11.83 26.44 10.34
CA GLU A 97 -10.94 25.45 9.72
C GLU A 97 -10.50 25.90 8.33
N THR A 98 -9.21 26.18 8.18
CA THR A 98 -8.60 26.54 6.89
C THR A 98 -8.30 25.33 6.02
N TRP A 99 -8.77 24.12 6.35
CA TRP A 99 -8.43 22.89 5.63
C TRP A 99 -9.59 21.89 5.58
N CYS A 100 -9.92 21.44 4.37
CA CYS A 100 -10.97 20.44 4.15
C CYS A 100 -10.45 19.02 4.33
N HIS A 101 -10.93 18.33 5.37
CA HIS A 101 -10.65 16.92 5.65
C HIS A 101 -10.95 15.97 4.49
N ARG A 102 -11.96 16.27 3.66
CA ARG A 102 -12.39 15.39 2.57
C ARG A 102 -11.54 15.49 1.32
N CYS A 103 -11.21 16.71 0.89
CA CYS A 103 -10.52 16.95 -0.39
C CYS A 103 -9.12 17.55 -0.25
N GLY A 104 -8.73 17.95 0.97
CA GLY A 104 -7.45 18.54 1.29
C GLY A 104 -7.26 20.00 0.88
N HIS A 105 -8.34 20.71 0.50
CA HIS A 105 -8.28 22.11 0.08
C HIS A 105 -8.04 23.04 1.28
N GLN A 106 -7.14 24.02 1.14
CA GLN A 106 -6.94 25.04 2.18
C GLN A 106 -7.51 26.41 1.76
N SER A 107 -8.42 26.95 2.56
CA SER A 107 -8.99 28.29 2.42
C SER A 107 -8.04 29.31 3.07
N GLY A 108 -7.64 30.36 2.33
CA GLY A 108 -6.85 31.47 2.86
C GLY A 108 -5.33 31.41 2.67
N ALA A 109 -4.78 30.30 2.15
CA ALA A 109 -3.40 30.30 1.69
C ALA A 109 -3.28 31.18 0.44
N ARG A 110 -2.84 32.44 0.64
CA ARG A 110 -2.28 33.26 -0.46
C ARG A 110 -1.38 32.34 -1.28
N ALA A 111 -1.50 32.41 -2.60
CA ALA A 111 -0.72 31.65 -3.58
C ALA A 111 0.79 31.98 -3.55
N SER A 112 1.39 32.19 -2.38
CA SER A 112 2.83 32.31 -2.20
C SER A 112 3.45 30.92 -2.20
N GLY A 113 3.62 30.34 -3.40
CA GLY A 113 4.72 29.44 -3.77
C GLY A 113 5.04 28.20 -2.91
N GLY A 114 4.24 27.88 -1.89
CA GLY A 114 4.49 26.82 -0.92
C GLY A 114 4.21 25.45 -1.52
N ARG A 115 5.17 24.93 -2.28
CA ARG A 115 5.24 23.54 -2.76
C ARG A 115 4.66 22.57 -1.74
N HIS A 116 3.56 21.89 -2.11
CA HIS A 116 3.01 20.66 -1.54
C HIS A 116 3.60 20.23 -0.17
N GLN A 117 3.39 21.04 0.87
CA GLN A 117 3.84 20.67 2.20
C GLN A 117 2.86 19.65 2.75
N ARG A 118 3.26 18.39 2.69
CA ARG A 118 2.54 17.30 3.32
C ARG A 118 2.97 17.23 4.78
N HIS A 119 2.04 17.41 5.69
CA HIS A 119 2.22 17.13 7.11
C HIS A 119 1.91 15.65 7.38
N LEU A 120 2.54 14.73 6.64
CA LEU A 120 2.52 13.33 7.07
C LEU A 120 3.53 13.22 8.22
N GLU A 121 3.04 12.81 9.38
CA GLU A 121 3.87 12.44 10.51
C GLU A 121 4.87 11.37 10.06
N GLY A 122 6.18 11.61 10.25
CA GLY A 122 7.23 10.67 9.85
C GLY A 122 7.03 9.27 10.44
N PHE A 123 6.41 9.20 11.63
CA PHE A 123 6.02 7.94 12.27
C PHE A 123 5.05 7.11 11.42
N ARG A 124 4.01 7.74 10.85
CA ARG A 124 3.02 7.06 10.02
C ARG A 124 3.61 6.58 8.70
N GLU A 125 4.50 7.38 8.09
CA GLU A 125 5.22 6.97 6.88
C GLU A 125 6.11 5.77 7.14
N GLU A 126 6.84 5.80 8.25
CA GLU A 126 7.71 4.69 8.65
C GLU A 126 6.87 3.42 8.87
N MET A 127 5.75 3.50 9.60
CA MET A 127 4.85 2.37 9.81
C MET A 127 4.30 1.78 8.50
N GLN A 128 3.96 2.63 7.53
CA GLN A 128 3.53 2.18 6.19
C GLN A 128 4.66 1.51 5.39
N ARG A 129 5.92 1.96 5.55
CA ARG A 129 7.09 1.30 4.94
C ARG A 129 7.31 -0.08 5.57
N LYS A 130 7.19 -0.18 6.91
CA LYS A 130 7.30 -1.45 7.65
C LYS A 130 6.25 -2.47 7.22
N ASP A 131 4.98 -2.10 7.33
CA ASP A 131 3.83 -2.98 7.04
C ASP A 131 3.91 -3.61 5.66
N MET A 132 4.39 -2.83 4.70
CA MET A 132 4.54 -3.26 3.32
C MET A 132 5.66 -4.29 3.12
N LEU A 133 6.84 -4.02 3.67
CA LEU A 133 7.96 -4.98 3.64
C LEU A 133 7.61 -6.26 4.40
N THR A 134 6.87 -6.16 5.50
CA THR A 134 6.39 -7.33 6.23
C THR A 134 5.36 -8.13 5.45
N ARG A 135 4.48 -7.48 4.67
CA ARG A 135 3.54 -8.18 3.77
C ARG A 135 4.25 -8.90 2.64
N VAL A 136 5.25 -8.27 2.02
CA VAL A 136 6.05 -8.92 0.97
C VAL A 136 6.88 -10.08 1.55
N GLY A 137 7.50 -9.87 2.71
CA GLY A 137 8.22 -10.91 3.44
C GLY A 137 7.32 -12.09 3.83
N GLY A 138 6.12 -11.80 4.32
CA GLY A 138 5.10 -12.80 4.64
C GLY A 138 4.63 -13.57 3.41
N ALA A 139 4.43 -12.90 2.27
CA ALA A 139 4.08 -13.56 1.01
C ALA A 139 5.18 -14.50 0.51
N LEU A 140 6.44 -14.07 0.54
CA LEU A 140 7.59 -14.90 0.17
C LEU A 140 7.78 -16.09 1.11
N LEU A 141 7.63 -15.88 2.42
CA LEU A 141 7.70 -16.95 3.41
C LEU A 141 6.54 -17.95 3.22
N ALA A 142 5.33 -17.47 2.98
CA ALA A 142 4.18 -18.32 2.69
C ALA A 142 4.41 -19.13 1.40
N ALA A 143 4.95 -18.54 0.33
CA ALA A 143 5.33 -19.26 -0.87
C ALA A 143 6.38 -20.36 -0.57
N GLY A 144 7.34 -20.02 0.29
CA GLY A 144 8.38 -20.90 0.78
C GLY A 144 7.87 -22.12 1.55
N LEU A 145 6.83 -21.93 2.35
CA LEU A 145 6.26 -22.94 3.26
C LEU A 145 5.03 -23.66 2.69
N LEU A 146 4.46 -23.19 1.58
CA LEU A 146 3.25 -23.79 1.02
C LEU A 146 3.56 -25.23 0.55
N PRO A 147 2.81 -26.24 1.05
CA PRO A 147 2.96 -27.62 0.61
C PRO A 147 2.43 -27.80 -0.82
N ALA A 148 2.90 -28.85 -1.48
CA ALA A 148 2.35 -29.36 -2.72
C ALA A 148 1.76 -30.75 -2.49
N LEU A 149 0.54 -30.97 -2.99
CA LEU A 149 -0.06 -32.29 -3.02
C LEU A 149 0.59 -33.11 -4.15
N VAL A 150 1.07 -34.30 -3.83
CA VAL A 150 1.70 -35.23 -4.77
C VAL A 150 1.03 -36.60 -4.65
N GLY A 151 1.20 -37.47 -5.66
CA GLY A 151 0.59 -38.81 -5.67
C GLY A 151 -0.73 -38.87 -6.42
N SER A 152 -1.35 -40.04 -6.38
CA SER A 152 -2.65 -40.28 -6.99
C SER A 152 -3.76 -39.80 -6.06
N ALA A 153 -4.95 -39.55 -6.60
CA ALA A 153 -6.10 -39.17 -5.78
C ALA A 153 -6.55 -40.26 -4.79
N ALA A 154 -6.13 -41.51 -4.97
CA ALA A 154 -6.38 -42.59 -4.02
C ALA A 154 -5.45 -42.53 -2.80
N ASN A 155 -4.23 -42.00 -2.96
CA ASN A 155 -3.23 -41.85 -1.90
C ASN A 155 -2.52 -40.49 -2.07
N PRO A 156 -3.18 -39.38 -1.69
CA PRO A 156 -2.57 -38.07 -1.77
C PRO A 156 -1.52 -37.91 -0.68
N ASP A 157 -0.30 -37.58 -1.07
CA ASP A 157 0.80 -37.27 -0.17
C ASP A 157 1.04 -35.76 -0.10
N LEU A 158 1.24 -35.25 1.11
CA LEU A 158 1.51 -33.83 1.34
C LEU A 158 3.02 -33.65 1.41
N THR A 159 3.59 -33.04 0.39
CA THR A 159 5.03 -32.83 0.30
C THR A 159 5.37 -31.35 0.42
N PHE A 160 6.54 -31.03 0.98
CA PHE A 160 7.08 -29.68 0.93
C PHE A 160 8.23 -29.66 -0.07
N PRO A 161 7.98 -29.35 -1.35
CA PRO A 161 8.98 -29.49 -2.40
C PRO A 161 10.21 -28.61 -2.16
N ASN A 162 10.06 -27.51 -1.42
CA ASN A 162 11.17 -26.61 -1.10
C ASN A 162 12.18 -27.21 -0.11
N PHE A 163 11.81 -28.28 0.62
CA PHE A 163 12.68 -28.96 1.58
C PHE A 163 13.13 -30.35 1.09
N GLN A 164 12.71 -30.78 -0.11
CA GLN A 164 13.17 -32.02 -0.74
C GLN A 164 14.49 -31.77 -1.48
N LEU A 165 15.56 -31.57 -0.71
CA LEU A 165 16.87 -31.19 -1.24
C LEU A 165 17.73 -32.38 -1.70
N ALA A 166 17.30 -33.61 -1.38
CA ALA A 166 18.06 -34.82 -1.70
C ALA A 166 18.21 -34.98 -3.22
N GLY A 167 19.46 -35.11 -3.68
CA GLY A 167 19.78 -35.29 -5.11
C GLY A 167 19.73 -34.03 -5.96
N LEU A 168 19.43 -32.85 -5.37
CA LEU A 168 19.46 -31.57 -6.08
C LEU A 168 20.86 -30.96 -6.06
N SER A 169 21.22 -30.25 -7.14
CA SER A 169 22.41 -29.41 -7.15
C SER A 169 22.28 -28.26 -6.16
N GLY A 170 23.40 -27.71 -5.68
CA GLY A 170 23.40 -26.59 -4.75
C GLY A 170 22.61 -25.37 -5.26
N ALA A 171 22.64 -25.10 -6.57
CA ALA A 171 21.88 -24.01 -7.19
C ALA A 171 20.36 -24.26 -7.14
N GLN A 172 19.91 -25.50 -7.36
CA GLN A 172 18.48 -25.87 -7.28
C GLN A 172 17.98 -25.84 -5.83
N ALA A 173 18.77 -26.36 -4.89
CA ALA A 173 18.48 -26.28 -3.47
C ALA A 173 18.37 -24.81 -3.01
N PHE A 174 19.30 -23.98 -3.47
CA PHE A 174 19.28 -22.56 -3.17
C PHE A 174 18.06 -21.83 -3.78
N LEU A 175 17.71 -22.12 -5.03
CA LEU A 175 16.51 -21.59 -5.67
C LEU A 175 15.26 -21.89 -4.84
N LEU A 176 15.12 -23.13 -4.36
CA LEU A 176 13.99 -23.59 -3.58
C LEU A 176 13.87 -22.95 -2.19
N LEU A 177 15.01 -22.75 -1.53
CA LEU A 177 15.05 -22.15 -0.20
C LEU A 177 15.03 -20.62 -0.24
N SER A 178 15.38 -20.01 -1.38
CA SER A 178 15.52 -18.56 -1.51
C SER A 178 14.30 -17.75 -1.04
N PRO A 179 13.04 -18.14 -1.32
CA PRO A 179 11.87 -17.35 -0.94
C PRO A 179 11.61 -17.43 0.56
N SER A 180 11.81 -18.61 1.16
CA SER A 180 11.67 -18.82 2.61
C SER A 180 12.69 -17.99 3.39
N ILE A 181 13.95 -18.06 2.96
CA ILE A 181 15.06 -17.32 3.59
C ILE A 181 14.83 -15.80 3.44
N ALA A 182 14.54 -15.34 2.23
CA ALA A 182 14.28 -13.92 1.98
C ALA A 182 13.04 -13.42 2.74
N GLY A 183 11.97 -14.21 2.77
CA GLY A 183 10.75 -13.89 3.50
C GLY A 183 10.99 -13.73 5.00
N LEU A 184 11.69 -14.68 5.61
CA LEU A 184 12.05 -14.62 7.03
C LEU A 184 12.95 -13.41 7.34
N LEU A 185 13.99 -13.19 6.54
CA LEU A 185 14.91 -12.06 6.74
C LEU A 185 14.21 -10.71 6.56
N LEU A 186 13.25 -10.60 5.65
CA LEU A 186 12.42 -9.39 5.49
C LEU A 186 11.52 -9.13 6.69
N LEU A 187 10.91 -10.17 7.26
CA LEU A 187 10.09 -10.03 8.47
C LEU A 187 10.95 -9.55 9.64
N LEU A 188 12.13 -10.16 9.84
CA LEU A 188 13.09 -9.73 10.87
C LEU A 188 13.57 -8.30 10.61
N ALA A 189 13.87 -7.95 9.35
CA ALA A 189 14.27 -6.60 8.99
C ALA A 189 13.15 -5.57 9.25
N GLY A 190 11.89 -5.93 9.04
CA GLY A 190 10.74 -5.09 9.40
C GLY A 190 10.67 -4.77 10.88
N ILE A 191 11.06 -5.70 11.75
CA ILE A 191 11.00 -5.55 13.20
C ILE A 191 12.23 -4.78 13.72
N PHE A 192 13.44 -5.24 13.35
CA PHE A 192 14.67 -4.82 14.01
C PHE A 192 15.49 -3.78 13.24
N VAL A 193 15.30 -3.67 11.92
CA VAL A 193 16.17 -2.82 11.09
C VAL A 193 15.52 -1.46 10.86
N PRO A 194 16.15 -0.36 11.29
CA PRO A 194 15.66 0.98 11.02
C PRO A 194 15.83 1.37 9.54
N ALA A 195 15.07 2.36 9.08
CA ALA A 195 15.36 3.02 7.81
C ALA A 195 16.69 3.80 7.91
N PRO A 196 17.54 3.81 6.86
CA PRO A 196 17.34 3.25 5.52
C PRO A 196 17.87 1.81 5.33
N LEU A 197 18.58 1.27 6.33
CA LEU A 197 19.26 -0.03 6.22
C LEU A 197 18.29 -1.14 5.82
N ARG A 198 17.03 -1.06 6.27
CA ARG A 198 15.97 -2.01 5.90
C ARG A 198 15.74 -2.05 4.38
N ALA A 199 15.74 -0.89 3.72
CA ALA A 199 15.56 -0.81 2.29
C ALA A 199 16.75 -1.42 1.54
N MET A 200 17.98 -1.21 2.03
CA MET A 200 19.18 -1.87 1.47
C MET A 200 19.12 -3.39 1.61
N VAL A 201 18.72 -3.89 2.79
CA VAL A 201 18.49 -5.33 3.02
C VAL A 201 17.46 -5.87 2.03
N ALA A 202 16.36 -5.15 1.81
CA ALA A 202 15.33 -5.55 0.85
C ALA A 202 15.84 -5.61 -0.60
N VAL A 203 16.70 -4.69 -1.04
CA VAL A 203 17.34 -4.76 -2.38
C VAL A 203 18.23 -5.98 -2.50
N VAL A 204 19.07 -6.25 -1.50
CA VAL A 204 19.94 -7.44 -1.49
C VAL A 204 19.12 -8.73 -1.54
N LEU A 205 18.04 -8.80 -0.76
CA LEU A 205 17.14 -9.95 -0.76
C LEU A 205 16.35 -10.10 -2.07
N ALA A 206 16.05 -9.00 -2.77
CA ALA A 206 15.49 -9.08 -4.12
C ALA A 206 16.47 -9.77 -5.09
N GLY A 207 17.76 -9.37 -5.05
CA GLY A 207 18.81 -10.06 -5.79
C GLY A 207 18.93 -11.53 -5.41
N PHE A 208 18.86 -11.85 -4.12
CA PHE A 208 18.91 -13.20 -3.58
C PHE A 208 17.78 -14.12 -4.11
N VAL A 209 16.58 -13.59 -4.33
CA VAL A 209 15.45 -14.34 -4.89
C VAL A 209 15.49 -14.41 -6.42
N ILE A 210 15.93 -13.35 -7.09
CA ILE A 210 15.92 -13.27 -8.56
C ILE A 210 17.12 -13.99 -9.19
N PHE A 211 18.31 -13.86 -8.61
CA PHE A 211 19.54 -14.47 -9.12
C PHE A 211 19.42 -15.98 -9.36
N PRO A 212 18.94 -16.80 -8.42
CA PRO A 212 18.86 -18.24 -8.63
C PRO A 212 17.95 -18.61 -9.81
N ILE A 213 16.87 -17.86 -10.03
CA ILE A 213 15.95 -18.07 -11.17
C ILE A 213 16.70 -17.94 -12.49
N ALA A 214 17.66 -17.01 -12.59
CA ALA A 214 18.48 -16.83 -13.78
C ALA A 214 19.56 -17.91 -13.96
N THR A 215 20.04 -18.51 -12.86
CA THR A 215 21.14 -19.48 -12.89
C THR A 215 20.72 -20.93 -13.11
N VAL A 216 19.51 -21.31 -12.69
CA VAL A 216 18.99 -22.68 -12.87
C VAL A 216 18.46 -22.82 -14.30
N ARG A 217 19.36 -22.83 -15.28
CA ARG A 217 19.09 -23.14 -16.69
C ARG A 217 19.17 -24.64 -16.92
N GLY A 218 18.13 -25.22 -17.52
CA GLY A 218 18.17 -26.57 -18.11
C GLY A 218 18.42 -27.72 -17.12
N ALA A 219 18.47 -27.46 -15.82
CA ALA A 219 18.62 -28.47 -14.79
C ALA A 219 17.22 -28.98 -14.44
N GLY A 220 16.94 -30.27 -14.69
CA GLY A 220 15.66 -30.91 -14.40
C GLY A 220 15.19 -30.58 -12.98
N LEU A 221 14.21 -29.70 -12.88
CA LEU A 221 13.54 -29.36 -11.63
C LEU A 221 12.53 -30.46 -11.29
N PRO A 222 12.20 -30.66 -10.00
CA PRO A 222 11.09 -31.52 -9.61
C PRO A 222 9.82 -31.13 -10.38
N GLY A 223 9.00 -32.10 -10.81
CA GLY A 223 7.81 -31.82 -11.64
C GLY A 223 6.81 -30.84 -11.02
N SER A 224 6.81 -30.67 -9.69
CA SER A 224 6.06 -29.61 -8.99
C SER A 224 6.52 -28.18 -9.31
N LEU A 225 7.64 -28.04 -10.00
CA LEU A 225 8.31 -26.79 -10.36
C LEU A 225 8.56 -26.70 -11.87
N ASP A 226 7.90 -27.54 -12.69
CA ASP A 226 8.05 -27.49 -14.15
C ASP A 226 7.69 -26.12 -14.74
N PHE A 227 6.89 -25.32 -14.05
CA PHE A 227 6.65 -23.94 -14.46
C PHE A 227 7.96 -23.10 -14.48
N LEU A 228 8.94 -23.38 -13.61
CA LEU A 228 10.24 -22.69 -13.61
C LEU A 228 10.99 -23.01 -14.90
N ASN A 229 10.78 -24.19 -15.49
CA ASN A 229 11.33 -24.51 -16.80
C ASN A 229 10.73 -23.58 -17.87
N ASN A 230 9.43 -23.25 -17.80
CA ASN A 230 8.81 -22.27 -18.72
C ASN A 230 9.37 -20.85 -18.54
N ILE A 231 9.72 -20.46 -17.31
CA ILE A 231 10.41 -19.20 -17.02
C ILE A 231 11.87 -19.25 -17.52
N GLY A 232 12.55 -20.38 -17.31
CA GLY A 232 13.90 -20.66 -17.78
C GLY A 232 14.01 -20.57 -19.30
N VAL A 233 13.00 -21.03 -20.04
CA VAL A 233 12.90 -20.87 -21.50
C VAL A 233 12.90 -19.39 -21.91
N LEU A 234 12.19 -18.52 -21.18
CA LEU A 234 12.23 -17.06 -21.40
C LEU A 234 13.64 -16.47 -21.18
N THR A 235 14.42 -17.04 -20.27
CA THR A 235 15.81 -16.58 -20.01
C THR A 235 16.83 -17.20 -20.97
N ALA A 236 16.55 -18.35 -21.58
CA ALA A 236 17.45 -19.08 -22.48
C ALA A 236 17.45 -18.53 -23.91
N ALA A 237 16.28 -18.13 -24.43
CA ALA A 237 16.15 -17.50 -25.75
C ALA A 237 16.54 -16.00 -25.77
N GLY A 238 16.94 -15.46 -24.61
CA GLY A 238 16.98 -14.02 -24.37
C GLY A 238 15.58 -13.48 -24.06
N ILE A 239 15.48 -12.59 -23.07
CA ILE A 239 14.20 -11.94 -22.76
C ILE A 239 13.84 -11.09 -23.98
N PRO A 240 12.70 -11.34 -24.66
CA PRO A 240 12.38 -10.57 -25.84
C PRO A 240 12.23 -9.09 -25.44
N PRO A 241 12.69 -8.13 -26.27
CA PRO A 241 12.70 -6.72 -25.91
C PRO A 241 11.38 -6.19 -25.32
N PRO A 242 10.19 -6.57 -25.83
CA PRO A 242 8.92 -6.12 -25.27
C PRO A 242 8.68 -6.55 -23.82
N TRP A 243 9.10 -7.77 -23.44
CA TRP A 243 8.96 -8.29 -22.07
C TRP A 243 9.92 -7.59 -21.10
N LEU A 244 11.15 -7.30 -21.56
CA LEU A 244 12.09 -6.53 -20.76
C LEU A 244 11.56 -5.11 -20.51
N MET A 245 11.03 -4.46 -21.56
CA MET A 245 10.38 -3.15 -21.45
C MET A 245 9.19 -3.20 -20.50
N MET A 246 8.36 -4.25 -20.56
CA MET A 246 7.24 -4.43 -19.66
C MET A 246 7.69 -4.57 -18.21
N ALA A 247 8.69 -5.42 -17.93
CA ALA A 247 9.22 -5.63 -16.60
C ALA A 247 9.83 -4.34 -16.02
N LEU A 248 10.72 -3.69 -16.77
CA LEU A 248 11.31 -2.41 -16.37
C LEU A 248 10.26 -1.32 -16.21
N GLY A 249 9.31 -1.25 -17.15
CA GLY A 249 8.20 -0.31 -17.11
C GLY A 249 7.36 -0.49 -15.85
N TRP A 250 7.01 -1.73 -15.52
CA TRP A 250 6.21 -2.08 -14.35
C TRP A 250 6.96 -1.76 -13.05
N THR A 251 8.25 -2.11 -12.94
CA THR A 251 9.10 -1.78 -11.79
C THR A 251 9.22 -0.27 -11.59
N CYS A 252 9.54 0.49 -12.65
CA CYS A 252 9.66 1.94 -12.58
C CYS A 252 8.31 2.61 -12.25
N LEU A 253 7.22 2.13 -12.83
CA LEU A 253 5.89 2.69 -12.61
C LEU A 253 5.42 2.44 -11.17
N LEU A 254 5.56 1.22 -10.64
CA LEU A 254 5.23 0.92 -9.24
C LEU A 254 6.14 1.64 -8.26
N GLY A 255 7.46 1.55 -8.46
CA GLY A 255 8.45 2.17 -7.58
C GLY A 255 8.31 3.68 -7.56
N GLY A 256 8.18 4.30 -8.72
CA GLY A 256 7.93 5.74 -8.86
C GLY A 256 6.59 6.15 -8.24
N SER A 257 5.49 5.46 -8.54
CA SER A 257 4.17 5.78 -7.96
C SER A 257 4.19 5.67 -6.44
N ARG A 258 4.90 4.68 -5.90
CA ARG A 258 5.07 4.51 -4.46
C ARG A 258 5.93 5.62 -3.87
N TRP A 259 7.05 5.94 -4.51
CA TRP A 259 7.92 7.05 -4.08
C TRP A 259 7.15 8.37 -4.06
N ARG A 260 6.35 8.67 -5.09
CA ARG A 260 5.44 9.83 -5.12
C ARG A 260 4.35 9.77 -4.05
N SER A 261 3.97 8.59 -3.60
CA SER A 261 3.03 8.44 -2.48
C SER A 261 3.66 8.79 -1.13
N PHE A 262 4.99 8.90 -1.04
CA PHE A 262 5.69 9.45 0.13
C PHE A 262 6.06 10.92 -0.11
N VAL A 263 6.72 11.19 -1.24
CA VAL A 263 7.24 12.50 -1.62
C VAL A 263 6.57 12.98 -2.92
N PRO A 264 5.31 13.45 -2.87
CA PRO A 264 4.53 13.79 -4.07
C PRO A 264 5.11 14.94 -4.88
N GLY A 265 5.91 15.81 -4.25
CA GLY A 265 6.63 16.90 -4.92
C GLY A 265 7.99 16.51 -5.50
N SER A 266 8.41 15.24 -5.42
CA SER A 266 9.71 14.80 -5.96
C SER A 266 9.66 14.72 -7.49
N LEU A 267 10.46 15.56 -8.15
CA LEU A 267 10.64 15.52 -9.60
C LEU A 267 11.25 14.19 -10.06
N ALA A 268 12.22 13.67 -9.31
CA ALA A 268 12.84 12.38 -9.61
C ALA A 268 11.82 11.25 -9.57
N ALA A 269 10.93 11.24 -8.56
CA ALA A 269 9.86 10.25 -8.46
C ALA A 269 8.89 10.34 -9.65
N TYR A 270 8.55 11.56 -10.10
CA TYR A 270 7.78 11.79 -11.32
C TYR A 270 8.46 11.21 -12.57
N ILE A 271 9.75 11.52 -12.77
CA ILE A 271 10.50 11.05 -13.95
C ILE A 271 10.53 9.53 -13.99
N VAL A 272 10.80 8.87 -12.85
CA VAL A 272 10.80 7.41 -12.75
C VAL A 272 9.42 6.83 -13.07
N THR A 273 8.34 7.39 -12.51
CA THR A 273 6.97 6.96 -12.83
C THR A 273 6.66 7.13 -14.33
N ALA A 274 6.98 8.30 -14.91
CA ALA A 274 6.70 8.61 -16.31
C ALA A 274 7.48 7.70 -17.26
N ALA A 275 8.77 7.51 -17.01
CA ALA A 275 9.61 6.58 -17.76
C ALA A 275 9.05 5.16 -17.68
N GLY A 276 8.60 4.74 -16.50
CA GLY A 276 7.92 3.45 -16.32
C GLY A 276 6.68 3.32 -17.19
N GLY A 277 5.82 4.34 -17.23
CA GLY A 277 4.61 4.35 -18.06
C GLY A 277 4.92 4.30 -19.55
N VAL A 278 5.94 5.04 -20.01
CA VAL A 278 6.40 5.01 -21.42
C VAL A 278 6.91 3.62 -21.79
N LEU A 279 7.80 3.03 -20.98
CA LEU A 279 8.34 1.68 -21.21
C LEU A 279 7.23 0.63 -21.26
N LEU A 280 6.22 0.77 -20.41
CA LEU A 280 5.10 -0.16 -20.32
C LEU A 280 4.19 -0.08 -21.57
N VAL A 281 3.96 1.14 -22.10
CA VAL A 281 3.29 1.34 -23.40
C VAL A 281 4.14 0.79 -24.54
N LEU A 282 5.45 1.05 -24.55
CA LEU A 282 6.37 0.51 -25.55
C LEU A 282 6.39 -1.02 -25.53
N GLY A 283 6.34 -1.65 -24.35
CA GLY A 283 6.25 -3.11 -24.23
C GLY A 283 5.01 -3.70 -24.92
N TRP A 284 3.90 -2.96 -25.00
CA TRP A 284 2.71 -3.40 -25.73
C TRP A 284 2.83 -3.26 -27.25
N VAL A 285 3.48 -2.18 -27.70
CA VAL A 285 3.48 -1.75 -29.11
C VAL A 285 4.68 -2.28 -29.88
N VAL A 286 5.86 -2.36 -29.26
CA VAL A 286 7.10 -2.77 -29.92
C VAL A 286 6.98 -4.23 -30.37
N PRO A 287 7.20 -4.53 -31.66
CA PRO A 287 7.11 -5.88 -32.18
C PRO A 287 8.22 -6.77 -31.58
N GLY A 288 7.84 -8.00 -31.23
CA GLY A 288 8.80 -9.04 -30.86
C GLY A 288 9.45 -9.69 -32.09
N GLY A 289 10.46 -10.54 -31.85
CA GLY A 289 11.18 -11.24 -32.92
C GLY A 289 10.34 -12.19 -33.79
N GLN A 290 9.07 -12.45 -33.44
CA GLN A 290 8.14 -13.29 -34.21
C GLN A 290 7.06 -12.49 -34.98
N GLY A 291 7.22 -11.17 -35.17
CA GLY A 291 6.45 -10.44 -36.19
C GLY A 291 5.17 -9.74 -35.74
N GLY A 292 4.95 -9.58 -34.43
CA GLY A 292 3.87 -8.76 -33.88
C GLY A 292 4.20 -8.25 -32.48
N GLY A 293 3.65 -7.09 -32.10
CA GLY A 293 3.69 -6.60 -30.71
C GLY A 293 2.74 -7.40 -29.81
N LEU A 294 2.88 -7.28 -28.48
CA LEU A 294 1.94 -7.93 -27.54
C LEU A 294 0.49 -7.53 -27.84
N PHE A 295 0.26 -6.29 -28.27
CA PHE A 295 -1.06 -5.83 -28.71
C PHE A 295 -1.63 -6.68 -29.86
N ALA A 296 -0.84 -6.94 -30.90
CA ALA A 296 -1.26 -7.76 -32.04
C ALA A 296 -1.58 -9.20 -31.62
N SER A 297 -0.79 -9.76 -30.71
CA SER A 297 -1.01 -11.12 -30.19
C SER A 297 -2.37 -11.27 -29.48
N VAL A 298 -2.89 -10.20 -28.88
CA VAL A 298 -4.23 -10.23 -28.26
C VAL A 298 -5.32 -10.44 -29.32
N PHE A 299 -5.22 -9.80 -30.49
CA PHE A 299 -6.18 -9.98 -31.59
C PHE A 299 -6.12 -11.38 -32.18
N GLU A 300 -4.92 -11.94 -32.33
CA GLU A 300 -4.76 -13.32 -32.79
C GLU A 300 -5.39 -14.31 -31.80
N LEU A 301 -5.26 -14.05 -30.50
CA LEU A 301 -5.87 -14.87 -29.46
C LEU A 301 -7.40 -14.79 -29.47
N PHE A 302 -8.03 -13.69 -29.93
CA PHE A 302 -9.48 -13.64 -30.04
C PHE A 302 -10.05 -14.68 -31.00
N ASN A 303 -9.28 -15.09 -32.00
CA ASN A 303 -9.72 -16.10 -32.97
C ASN A 303 -9.63 -17.54 -32.44
N ASN A 304 -8.66 -17.82 -31.55
CA ASN A 304 -8.32 -19.20 -31.14
C ASN A 304 -8.57 -19.48 -29.66
N ARG A 305 -8.48 -18.47 -28.78
CA ARG A 305 -8.50 -18.62 -27.31
C ARG A 305 -9.13 -17.38 -26.66
N ILE A 306 -10.46 -17.24 -26.81
CA ILE A 306 -11.24 -16.08 -26.34
C ILE A 306 -10.95 -15.73 -24.87
N VAL A 307 -10.90 -16.73 -23.97
CA VAL A 307 -10.68 -16.48 -22.53
C VAL A 307 -9.31 -15.84 -22.27
N MET A 308 -8.26 -16.31 -22.94
CA MET A 308 -6.92 -15.72 -22.85
C MET A 308 -6.90 -14.31 -23.44
N ALA A 309 -7.56 -14.10 -24.58
CA ALA A 309 -7.66 -12.79 -25.23
C ALA A 309 -8.35 -11.75 -24.33
N VAL A 310 -9.47 -12.14 -23.69
CA VAL A 310 -10.18 -11.31 -22.71
C VAL A 310 -9.29 -11.01 -21.51
N SER A 311 -8.58 -12.01 -20.98
CA SER A 311 -7.67 -11.81 -19.84
C SER A 311 -6.56 -10.82 -20.16
N LEU A 312 -5.89 -10.94 -21.32
CA LEU A 312 -4.83 -10.02 -21.73
C LEU A 312 -5.37 -8.62 -22.06
N SER A 313 -6.59 -8.53 -22.60
CA SER A 313 -7.28 -7.25 -22.79
C SER A 313 -7.51 -6.55 -21.45
N LEU A 314 -7.90 -7.28 -20.40
CA LEU A 314 -8.03 -6.73 -19.04
C LEU A 314 -6.67 -6.28 -18.47
N VAL A 315 -5.59 -7.04 -18.69
CA VAL A 315 -4.22 -6.61 -18.32
C VAL A 315 -3.87 -5.31 -19.00
N MET A 316 -4.12 -5.21 -20.31
CA MET A 316 -3.86 -4.01 -21.10
C MET A 316 -4.66 -2.81 -20.57
N LEU A 317 -5.94 -3.00 -20.24
CA LEU A 317 -6.78 -1.95 -19.64
C LEU A 317 -6.27 -1.51 -18.26
N CYS A 318 -5.84 -2.45 -17.42
CA CYS A 318 -5.24 -2.14 -16.12
C CYS A 318 -3.95 -1.33 -16.30
N HIS A 319 -3.11 -1.72 -17.25
CA HIS A 319 -1.88 -1.03 -17.61
C HIS A 319 -2.16 0.39 -18.12
N ALA A 320 -3.08 0.55 -19.06
CA ALA A 320 -3.49 1.85 -19.58
C ALA A 320 -4.07 2.76 -18.49
N GLY A 321 -4.94 2.20 -17.62
CA GLY A 321 -5.49 2.92 -16.48
C GLY A 321 -4.41 3.34 -15.48
N ALA A 322 -3.44 2.48 -15.17
CA ALA A 322 -2.34 2.80 -14.28
C ALA A 322 -1.48 3.94 -14.84
N VAL A 323 -1.14 3.90 -16.13
CA VAL A 323 -0.43 4.99 -16.81
C VAL A 323 -1.26 6.27 -16.82
N GLY A 324 -2.57 6.17 -17.09
CA GLY A 324 -3.50 7.30 -17.05
C GLY A 324 -3.55 7.98 -15.68
N PHE A 325 -3.71 7.23 -14.60
CA PHE A 325 -3.65 7.78 -13.23
C PHE A 325 -2.29 8.41 -12.92
N CYS A 326 -1.20 7.81 -13.39
CA CYS A 326 0.13 8.36 -13.22
C CYS A 326 0.30 9.71 -13.94
N VAL A 327 -0.19 9.87 -15.17
CA VAL A 327 -0.16 11.14 -15.91
C VAL A 327 -1.12 12.16 -15.30
N LEU A 328 -2.33 11.74 -14.90
CA LEU A 328 -3.32 12.63 -14.30
C LEU A 328 -2.92 13.10 -12.90
N SER A 329 -2.04 12.39 -12.20
CA SER A 329 -1.52 12.79 -10.89
C SER A 329 -0.59 14.03 -10.96
N THR A 330 -0.45 14.65 -12.13
CA THR A 330 0.56 15.65 -12.46
C THR A 330 -0.16 16.96 -12.75
N GLY A 331 0.20 18.03 -12.03
CA GLY A 331 -0.39 19.35 -12.18
C GLY A 331 -1.34 19.75 -11.05
N GLY A 332 -0.93 20.72 -10.24
CA GLY A 332 -1.75 21.57 -9.35
C GLY A 332 -2.70 20.91 -8.35
N LYS A 333 -2.80 19.58 -8.33
CA LYS A 333 -3.76 18.83 -7.53
C LYS A 333 -3.34 18.81 -6.06
N ALA A 334 -4.33 18.74 -5.18
CA ALA A 334 -4.09 18.60 -3.75
C ALA A 334 -3.30 17.32 -3.48
N THR A 335 -2.42 17.35 -2.50
CA THR A 335 -1.50 16.25 -2.17
C THR A 335 -2.21 14.92 -1.94
N MET A 336 -3.38 14.94 -1.28
CA MET A 336 -4.20 13.74 -1.05
C MET A 336 -4.75 13.14 -2.34
N SER A 337 -5.09 13.99 -3.33
CA SER A 337 -5.55 13.52 -4.64
C SER A 337 -4.43 12.80 -5.39
N ILE A 338 -3.21 13.33 -5.36
CA ILE A 338 -2.03 12.70 -5.98
C ILE A 338 -1.79 11.30 -5.38
N VAL A 339 -1.88 11.20 -4.06
CA VAL A 339 -1.64 9.95 -3.33
C VAL A 339 -2.71 8.91 -3.64
N ASN A 340 -3.98 9.31 -3.66
CA ASN A 340 -5.07 8.40 -4.01
C ASN A 340 -4.94 7.93 -5.46
N MET A 341 -4.62 8.82 -6.40
CA MET A 341 -4.38 8.45 -7.81
C MET A 341 -3.22 7.46 -7.96
N ASN A 342 -2.09 7.69 -7.29
CA ASN A 342 -0.96 6.77 -7.30
C ASN A 342 -1.31 5.42 -6.67
N ARG A 343 -2.12 5.41 -5.60
CA ARG A 343 -2.61 4.18 -4.97
C ARG A 343 -3.49 3.37 -5.92
N TYR A 344 -4.38 4.01 -6.68
CA TYR A 344 -5.17 3.33 -7.71
C TYR A 344 -4.29 2.78 -8.84
N ALA A 345 -3.27 3.54 -9.29
CA ALA A 345 -2.31 3.05 -10.27
C ALA A 345 -1.58 1.78 -9.78
N MET A 346 -1.14 1.77 -8.51
CA MET A 346 -0.54 0.58 -7.90
C MET A 346 -1.51 -0.59 -7.86
N TYR A 347 -2.78 -0.37 -7.50
CA TYR A 347 -3.78 -1.44 -7.49
C TYR A 347 -4.05 -2.02 -8.87
N LEU A 348 -4.11 -1.20 -9.91
CA LEU A 348 -4.25 -1.69 -11.27
C LEU A 348 -3.03 -2.50 -11.74
N LEU A 349 -1.81 -2.10 -11.36
CA LEU A 349 -0.59 -2.84 -11.71
C LEU A 349 -0.45 -4.16 -10.96
N VAL A 350 -0.95 -4.24 -9.72
CA VAL A 350 -1.01 -5.51 -8.98
C VAL A 350 -2.13 -6.38 -9.55
N ALA A 351 -3.29 -5.79 -9.85
CA ALA A 351 -4.41 -6.50 -10.47
C ALA A 351 -4.05 -7.08 -11.83
N SER A 352 -3.22 -6.40 -12.64
CA SER A 352 -2.79 -6.88 -13.95
C SER A 352 -1.93 -8.16 -13.89
N VAL A 353 -1.34 -8.48 -12.73
CA VAL A 353 -0.63 -9.75 -12.48
C VAL A 353 -1.58 -10.81 -11.91
N ILE A 354 -2.45 -10.40 -10.98
CA ILE A 354 -3.37 -11.33 -10.30
C ILE A 354 -4.47 -11.83 -11.24
N LEU A 355 -5.05 -10.97 -12.09
CA LEU A 355 -6.16 -11.32 -12.99
C LEU A 355 -5.82 -12.48 -13.94
N PRO A 356 -4.72 -12.45 -14.71
CA PRO A 356 -4.32 -13.57 -15.55
C PRO A 356 -4.08 -14.86 -14.78
N ALA A 357 -3.46 -14.77 -13.60
CA ALA A 357 -3.22 -15.95 -12.75
C ALA A 357 -4.54 -16.59 -12.31
N VAL A 358 -5.51 -15.77 -11.88
CA VAL A 358 -6.86 -16.25 -11.51
C VAL A 358 -7.56 -16.87 -12.72
N VAL A 359 -7.52 -16.23 -13.89
CA VAL A 359 -8.14 -16.77 -15.10
C VAL A 359 -7.49 -18.09 -15.50
N PHE A 360 -6.16 -18.19 -15.43
CA PHE A 360 -5.42 -19.42 -15.73
C PHE A 360 -5.83 -20.55 -14.79
N VAL A 361 -5.92 -20.28 -13.49
CA VAL A 361 -6.44 -21.23 -12.49
C VAL A 361 -7.85 -21.69 -12.86
N VAL A 362 -8.75 -20.75 -13.17
CA VAL A 362 -10.15 -21.07 -13.53
C VAL A 362 -10.21 -21.95 -14.78
N MET A 363 -9.41 -21.66 -15.80
CA MET A 363 -9.35 -22.49 -17.01
C MET A 363 -8.82 -23.89 -16.72
N ALA A 364 -7.71 -24.01 -15.99
CA ALA A 364 -7.13 -25.30 -15.64
C ALA A 364 -8.10 -26.16 -14.81
N VAL A 365 -8.86 -25.51 -13.91
CA VAL A 365 -9.94 -26.15 -13.15
C VAL A 365 -11.08 -26.59 -14.07
N GLY A 366 -11.49 -25.73 -15.02
CA GLY A 366 -12.52 -26.05 -16.00
C GLY A 366 -12.17 -27.26 -16.87
N GLU A 367 -10.95 -27.32 -17.39
CA GLU A 367 -10.44 -28.47 -18.17
C GLU A 367 -10.44 -29.75 -17.33
N THR A 368 -10.00 -29.66 -16.07
CA THR A 368 -10.02 -30.79 -15.13
C THR A 368 -11.45 -31.29 -14.88
N LEU A 369 -12.42 -30.38 -14.75
CA LEU A 369 -13.84 -30.73 -14.55
C LEU A 369 -14.48 -31.33 -15.81
N GLN A 370 -14.03 -30.95 -17.01
CA GLN A 370 -14.54 -31.51 -18.26
C GLN A 370 -13.98 -32.91 -18.57
N GLY A 371 -12.82 -33.27 -18.03
CA GLY A 371 -12.15 -34.55 -18.28
C GLY A 371 -12.84 -35.83 -17.75
N GLY A 372 -14.02 -35.72 -17.14
CA GLY A 372 -14.90 -36.88 -16.85
C GLY A 372 -14.40 -37.93 -15.84
N GLY A 373 -13.37 -37.65 -15.03
CA GLY A 373 -12.89 -38.57 -13.99
C GLY A 373 -13.78 -38.70 -12.74
N PRO A 374 -13.50 -39.68 -11.86
CA PRO A 374 -14.16 -39.80 -10.55
C PRO A 374 -14.06 -38.47 -9.78
N ARG A 375 -15.16 -38.05 -9.12
CA ARG A 375 -15.25 -36.75 -8.42
C ARG A 375 -14.06 -36.46 -7.50
N LEU A 376 -13.53 -37.48 -6.83
CA LEU A 376 -12.36 -37.36 -5.95
C LEU A 376 -11.08 -37.01 -6.72
N ASN A 377 -10.86 -37.63 -7.88
CA ASN A 377 -9.69 -37.39 -8.72
C ASN A 377 -9.71 -35.98 -9.31
N MET A 378 -10.88 -35.50 -9.73
CA MET A 378 -11.06 -34.12 -10.18
C MET A 378 -10.76 -33.14 -9.05
N ALA A 379 -11.36 -33.32 -7.87
CA ALA A 379 -11.17 -32.42 -6.74
C ALA A 379 -9.68 -32.33 -6.34
N MET A 380 -8.99 -33.46 -6.26
CA MET A 380 -7.56 -33.50 -5.93
C MET A 380 -6.69 -32.82 -6.99
N SER A 381 -6.98 -33.02 -8.28
CA SER A 381 -6.27 -32.35 -9.37
C SER A 381 -6.46 -30.83 -9.33
N VAL A 382 -7.70 -30.37 -9.10
CA VAL A 382 -8.02 -28.95 -8.93
C VAL A 382 -7.27 -28.33 -7.76
N ILE A 383 -7.30 -28.96 -6.59
CA ILE A 383 -6.61 -28.43 -5.39
C ILE A 383 -5.10 -28.39 -5.63
N ARG A 384 -4.54 -29.43 -6.24
CA ARG A 384 -3.11 -29.50 -6.59
C ARG A 384 -2.69 -28.35 -7.50
N GLN A 385 -3.48 -28.08 -8.54
CA GLN A 385 -3.20 -26.98 -9.45
C GLN A 385 -3.31 -25.64 -8.72
N MET A 386 -4.39 -25.41 -7.96
CA MET A 386 -4.57 -24.17 -7.21
C MET A 386 -3.40 -23.89 -6.25
N LEU A 387 -2.96 -24.88 -5.49
CA LEU A 387 -1.82 -24.72 -4.57
C LEU A 387 -0.53 -24.36 -5.31
N THR A 388 -0.28 -24.99 -6.46
CA THR A 388 0.90 -24.71 -7.28
C THR A 388 0.87 -23.27 -7.81
N GLU A 389 -0.28 -22.83 -8.34
CA GLU A 389 -0.45 -21.47 -8.86
C GLU A 389 -0.41 -20.40 -7.77
N VAL A 390 -1.01 -20.65 -6.60
CA VAL A 390 -0.96 -19.73 -5.46
C VAL A 390 0.46 -19.58 -4.95
N LYS A 391 1.18 -20.70 -4.78
CA LYS A 391 2.60 -20.69 -4.42
C LYS A 391 3.39 -19.84 -5.40
N MET A 392 3.05 -19.95 -6.68
CA MET A 392 3.71 -19.22 -7.74
C MET A 392 3.43 -17.74 -7.78
N GLY A 393 2.17 -17.36 -7.66
CA GLY A 393 1.78 -15.96 -7.55
C GLY A 393 2.45 -15.30 -6.34
N LEU A 394 2.54 -16.00 -5.20
CA LEU A 394 3.20 -15.48 -4.00
C LEU A 394 4.71 -15.33 -4.18
N TRP A 395 5.37 -16.30 -4.81
CA TRP A 395 6.81 -16.24 -5.05
C TRP A 395 7.18 -15.16 -6.07
N LEU A 396 6.64 -15.24 -7.29
CA LEU A 396 6.96 -14.29 -8.35
C LEU A 396 6.44 -12.90 -8.03
N GLY A 397 5.23 -12.79 -7.48
CA GLY A 397 4.66 -11.52 -7.03
C GLY A 397 5.50 -10.90 -5.92
N GLY A 398 5.91 -11.69 -4.93
CA GLY A 398 6.81 -11.23 -3.87
C GLY A 398 8.15 -10.73 -4.40
N ALA A 399 8.78 -11.52 -5.29
CA ALA A 399 10.07 -11.17 -5.91
C ALA A 399 9.96 -9.90 -6.77
N ALA A 400 8.91 -9.81 -7.60
CA ALA A 400 8.67 -8.69 -8.49
C ALA A 400 8.38 -7.39 -7.73
N LEU A 401 7.63 -7.46 -6.62
CA LEU A 401 7.29 -6.29 -5.80
C LEU A 401 8.44 -5.83 -4.90
N LEU A 402 9.34 -6.71 -4.50
CA LEU A 402 10.39 -6.39 -3.53
C LEU A 402 11.35 -5.30 -4.03
N ALA A 403 11.86 -5.46 -5.26
CA ALA A 403 12.80 -4.49 -5.85
C ALA A 403 12.24 -3.06 -6.00
N PRO A 404 11.06 -2.83 -6.64
CA PRO A 404 10.52 -1.48 -6.79
C PRO A 404 10.20 -0.82 -5.44
N PHE A 405 9.78 -1.60 -4.45
CA PHE A 405 9.44 -1.08 -3.13
C PHE A 405 10.68 -0.73 -2.31
N ALA A 406 11.71 -1.57 -2.35
CA ALA A 406 12.98 -1.29 -1.71
C ALA A 406 13.65 -0.03 -2.32
N LEU A 407 13.65 0.08 -3.65
CA LEU A 407 14.16 1.26 -4.35
C LEU A 407 13.37 2.53 -4.00
N ALA A 408 12.03 2.45 -3.95
CA ALA A 408 11.20 3.58 -3.55
C ALA A 408 11.50 4.05 -2.12
N ASP A 409 11.73 3.11 -1.19
CA ASP A 409 12.05 3.42 0.21
C ASP A 409 13.44 4.09 0.34
N MET A 410 14.46 3.56 -0.36
CA MET A 410 15.79 4.17 -0.42
C MET A 410 15.75 5.61 -0.94
N CYS A 411 15.01 5.83 -2.04
CA CYS A 411 14.89 7.13 -2.67
C CYS A 411 14.08 8.13 -1.82
N ALA A 412 13.05 7.66 -1.11
CA ALA A 412 12.26 8.49 -0.21
C ALA A 412 13.06 8.91 1.04
N TRP A 413 13.97 8.07 1.52
CA TRP A 413 14.83 8.40 2.66
C TRP A 413 15.81 9.55 2.36
N ARG A 414 16.53 9.53 1.23
CA ARG A 414 17.45 10.62 0.87
C ARG A 414 16.75 11.98 0.80
N ALA A 415 15.55 12.01 0.23
CA ALA A 415 14.76 13.23 0.15
C ALA A 415 14.33 13.80 1.52
N ALA A 416 14.36 12.98 2.58
CA ALA A 416 14.05 13.43 3.94
C ALA A 416 15.28 14.05 4.64
N GLU A 417 16.49 13.54 4.39
CA GLU A 417 17.73 14.12 4.93
C GLU A 417 18.04 15.52 4.39
N ASP A 418 17.74 15.76 3.11
CA ASP A 418 18.03 17.03 2.44
C ASP A 418 17.17 18.21 2.94
N LYS A 419 16.14 17.96 3.75
CA LYS A 419 15.45 19.06 4.43
C LYS A 419 16.32 19.46 5.63
N PRO A 420 17.01 20.62 5.59
CA PRO A 420 17.68 21.12 6.78
C PRO A 420 16.61 21.16 7.86
N THR A 421 16.83 20.39 8.93
CA THR A 421 16.04 20.51 10.14
C THR A 421 16.14 21.98 10.50
N ARG A 422 15.09 22.73 10.17
CA ARG A 422 14.92 24.10 10.62
C ARG A 422 14.74 23.90 12.11
N ARG A 423 15.86 23.86 12.83
CA ARG A 423 15.85 23.80 14.29
C ARG A 423 14.89 24.91 14.68
N PRO A 424 13.82 24.63 15.45
CA PRO A 424 13.00 25.69 15.98
C PRO A 424 13.97 26.68 16.61
N ASN A 425 13.95 27.92 16.15
CA ASN A 425 14.85 28.95 16.62
C ASN A 425 14.71 28.96 18.15
N PRO A 426 15.73 28.59 18.94
CA PRO A 426 15.61 28.59 20.40
C PRO A 426 15.46 30.03 20.94
N ALA A 427 15.62 31.05 20.08
CA ALA A 427 15.38 32.45 20.40
C ALA A 427 13.89 32.81 20.27
N GLY A 428 13.08 32.30 21.19
CA GLY A 428 11.90 32.98 21.69
C GLY A 428 12.21 33.81 22.95
N LEU A 429 13.48 34.14 23.19
CA LEU A 429 13.88 35.07 24.24
C LEU A 429 13.76 36.50 23.68
N PRO A 430 12.97 37.39 24.33
CA PRO A 430 12.92 38.79 23.96
C PRO A 430 14.32 39.37 24.14
N THR A 431 14.90 39.89 23.06
CA THR A 431 16.06 40.77 23.14
C THR A 431 15.61 42.02 23.89
N VAL A 432 16.03 42.15 25.14
CA VAL A 432 15.96 43.41 25.88
C VAL A 432 16.89 44.38 25.17
N GLU A 433 16.31 45.34 24.47
CA GLU A 433 17.02 46.53 23.98
C GLU A 433 17.46 47.34 25.22
N ASN A 434 18.76 47.58 25.31
CA ASN A 434 19.37 48.60 26.17
C ASN A 434 19.86 49.74 25.29
#